data_AF-A0A7C5C617-F1
#
_entry.id   AF-A0A7C5C617-F1
#
_cell.length_a   1.000
_cell.length_b   1.000
_cell.length_c   1.000
_cell.angle_alpha   90.00
_cell.angle_beta   90.00
_cell.angle_gamma   90.00
#
_symmetry.space_group_name_H-M   'P 1'
#
loop_
_entity.id
_entity.type
_entity.pdbx_description
1 polymer ?
#
loop_
_entity_poly.entity_id
_entity_poly.type
_entity_poly.pdbx_seq_one_letter_code
_entity_poly.pdbx_strand_id
1 'polypeptide(L)'
;MTTLSLDFETYCDLDIGDVGLDNYVRHPSFEVLLCAWAVDDQSVHLWSPAEGEPMPEPLRILLFDSSVLLRAFNAPFEQETLRHGLRIDTVDTRWRCTMVEAYAASFTGGLEEVGAQIGLPQDKRKIAEGRRLIHRFCKPAPRNHKARRYTHETHPEEWARFREYCRQDVVAEREIARRLAVIQPMEPRA
;
A
#
# COMPACT_ATOMS: atom_id res chain seq x y z
N MET A 1 -9.55 8.00 17.75
CA MET A 1 -10.08 6.87 16.97
C MET A 1 -8.87 6.10 16.45
N THR A 2 -8.84 4.78 16.66
CA THR A 2 -7.72 3.95 16.19
C THR A 2 -7.67 3.91 14.67
N THR A 3 -6.48 4.09 14.11
CA THR A 3 -6.23 4.10 12.67
C THR A 3 -5.28 2.97 12.29
N LEU A 4 -5.73 2.10 11.38
CA LEU A 4 -4.90 1.12 10.70
C LEU A 4 -4.47 1.70 9.35
N SER A 5 -3.18 2.03 9.22
CA SER A 5 -2.58 2.41 7.94
C SER A 5 -2.01 1.18 7.27
N LEU A 6 -2.25 0.98 5.99
CA LEU A 6 -1.77 -0.19 5.27
C LEU A 6 -1.43 0.12 3.81
N ASP A 7 -0.57 -0.72 3.24
CA ASP A 7 -0.12 -0.67 1.85
C ASP A 7 0.06 -2.10 1.33
N PHE A 8 -0.36 -2.35 0.09
CA PHE A 8 -0.30 -3.67 -0.54
C PHE A 8 0.62 -3.66 -1.75
N GLU A 9 1.47 -4.69 -1.83
CA GLU A 9 2.16 -5.02 -3.07
C GLU A 9 1.49 -6.23 -3.70
N THR A 10 1.24 -6.17 -5.01
CA THR A 10 0.46 -7.18 -5.74
C THR A 10 1.17 -7.60 -7.02
N TYR A 11 0.87 -8.79 -7.52
CA TYR A 11 1.27 -9.26 -8.84
C TYR A 11 0.04 -9.41 -9.74
N CYS A 12 0.16 -9.05 -11.02
CA CYS A 12 -0.78 -9.47 -12.05
C CYS A 12 -0.05 -9.60 -13.40
N ASP A 13 -0.57 -10.43 -14.31
CA ASP A 13 -0.07 -10.51 -15.68
C ASP A 13 -0.44 -9.29 -16.52
N LEU A 14 -1.48 -8.56 -16.10
CA LEU A 14 -1.98 -7.38 -16.78
C LEU A 14 -1.36 -6.11 -16.18
N ASP A 15 -1.15 -5.09 -17.03
CA ASP A 15 -0.79 -3.77 -16.54
C ASP A 15 -2.06 -3.02 -16.11
N ILE A 16 -2.08 -2.52 -14.88
CA ILE A 16 -3.23 -1.79 -14.33
C ILE A 16 -3.57 -0.52 -15.14
N GLY A 17 -2.58 0.12 -15.76
CA GLY A 17 -2.80 1.30 -16.60
C GLY A 17 -3.56 0.98 -17.90
N ASP A 18 -3.44 -0.26 -18.39
CA ASP A 18 -4.09 -0.70 -19.62
C ASP A 18 -5.51 -1.22 -19.36
N VAL A 19 -5.74 -1.87 -18.21
CA VAL A 19 -7.01 -2.58 -17.95
C VAL A 19 -7.89 -1.93 -16.88
N GLY A 20 -7.34 -0.99 -16.12
CA GLY A 20 -8.02 -0.36 -14.98
C GLY A 20 -8.08 -1.25 -13.74
N LEU A 21 -8.37 -0.63 -12.59
CA LEU A 21 -8.30 -1.26 -11.27
C LEU A 21 -9.17 -2.52 -11.14
N ASP A 22 -10.46 -2.43 -11.49
CA ASP A 22 -11.42 -3.52 -11.30
C ASP A 22 -11.02 -4.78 -12.09
N ASN A 23 -10.64 -4.63 -13.36
CA ASN A 23 -10.16 -5.75 -14.17
C ASN A 23 -8.83 -6.31 -13.66
N TYR A 24 -7.94 -5.45 -13.17
CA TYR A 24 -6.64 -5.84 -12.64
C TYR A 24 -6.80 -6.74 -11.39
N VAL A 25 -7.61 -6.34 -10.41
CA VAL A 25 -7.79 -7.09 -9.14
C VAL A 25 -8.63 -8.36 -9.29
N ARG A 26 -9.50 -8.43 -10.31
CA ARG A 26 -10.33 -9.61 -10.59
C ARG A 26 -9.66 -10.64 -11.49
N HIS A 27 -8.51 -10.29 -12.09
CA HIS A 27 -7.85 -11.18 -13.02
C HIS A 27 -7.40 -12.49 -12.31
N PRO A 28 -7.52 -13.67 -12.95
CA PRO A 28 -7.14 -14.94 -12.33
C PRO A 28 -5.67 -15.05 -11.89
N SER A 29 -4.80 -14.20 -12.43
CA SER A 29 -3.38 -14.14 -12.03
C SER A 29 -3.10 -13.14 -10.91
N PHE A 30 -4.11 -12.40 -10.43
CA PHE A 30 -3.91 -11.42 -9.37
C PHE A 30 -3.49 -12.12 -8.08
N GLU A 31 -2.45 -11.61 -7.43
CA GLU A 31 -1.92 -12.16 -6.19
C GLU A 31 -1.48 -11.03 -5.26
N VAL A 32 -1.87 -11.12 -3.98
CA VAL A 32 -1.31 -10.25 -2.94
C VAL A 32 0.05 -10.81 -2.54
N LEU A 33 1.09 -9.99 -2.67
CA LEU A 33 2.46 -10.37 -2.37
C LEU A 33 2.86 -10.01 -0.95
N LEU A 34 2.66 -8.74 -0.59
CA LEU A 34 3.03 -8.16 0.70
C LEU A 34 1.91 -7.24 1.19
N CYS A 35 1.82 -7.09 2.50
CA CYS A 35 1.05 -6.05 3.15
C CYS A 35 1.86 -5.45 4.28
N ALA A 36 2.25 -4.19 4.15
CA ALA A 36 2.76 -3.41 5.28
C ALA A 36 1.59 -2.76 6.00
N TRP A 37 1.64 -2.73 7.34
CA TRP A 37 0.56 -2.14 8.12
C TRP A 37 1.05 -1.60 9.47
N ALA A 38 0.36 -0.62 10.01
CA ALA A 38 0.65 -0.07 11.33
C ALA A 38 -0.60 0.48 12.01
N VAL A 39 -0.61 0.43 13.34
CA VAL A 39 -1.68 0.96 14.18
C VAL A 39 -1.23 2.27 14.80
N ASP A 40 -1.98 3.34 14.57
CA ASP A 40 -1.72 4.68 15.12
C ASP A 40 -0.27 5.14 14.92
N ASP A 41 0.51 5.32 16.00
CA ASP A 41 1.93 5.68 16.01
C ASP A 41 2.87 4.48 16.26
N GLN A 42 2.36 3.25 16.24
CA GLN A 42 3.16 2.04 16.46
C GLN A 42 4.08 1.69 15.28
N SER A 43 4.96 0.71 15.51
CA SER A 43 5.88 0.16 14.51
C SER A 43 5.13 -0.40 13.30
N VAL A 44 5.73 -0.28 12.11
CA VAL A 44 5.20 -0.93 10.91
C VAL A 44 5.48 -2.43 11.00
N HIS A 45 4.45 -3.22 10.76
CA HIS A 45 4.48 -4.67 10.57
C HIS A 45 4.39 -5.00 9.08
N LEU A 46 4.79 -6.21 8.71
CA LEU A 46 4.71 -6.70 7.34
C LEU A 46 4.18 -8.12 7.40
N TRP A 47 3.24 -8.41 6.52
CA TRP A 47 2.73 -9.74 6.24
C TRP A 47 3.11 -10.11 4.81
N SER A 48 3.66 -11.31 4.61
CA SER A 48 4.11 -11.82 3.32
C SER A 48 3.35 -13.08 2.90
N PRO A 49 2.13 -12.96 2.35
CA PRO A 49 1.39 -14.10 1.82
C PRO A 49 2.13 -14.83 0.69
N ALA A 50 2.95 -14.14 -0.11
CA ALA A 50 3.77 -14.77 -1.15
C ALA A 50 4.86 -15.71 -0.59
N GLU A 51 5.24 -15.56 0.68
CA GLU A 51 6.13 -16.48 1.41
C GLU A 51 5.34 -17.58 2.16
N GLY A 52 4.02 -17.64 1.99
CA GLY A 52 3.14 -18.60 2.65
C GLY A 52 2.78 -18.23 4.09
N GLU A 53 3.06 -17.00 4.53
CA GLU A 53 2.70 -16.54 5.87
C GLU A 53 1.16 -16.44 6.00
N PRO A 54 0.54 -16.99 7.06
CA PRO A 54 -0.87 -16.73 7.36
C PRO A 54 -1.05 -15.26 7.75
N MET A 55 -2.23 -14.69 7.47
CA MET A 55 -2.56 -13.33 7.89
C MET A 55 -2.39 -13.21 9.42
N PRO A 56 -1.63 -12.21 9.92
CA PRO A 56 -1.51 -11.97 11.34
C PRO A 56 -2.88 -11.73 11.99
N GLU A 57 -3.15 -12.42 13.09
CA GLU A 57 -4.43 -12.30 13.79
C GLU A 57 -4.79 -10.86 14.19
N PRO A 58 -3.84 -10.01 14.68
CA PRO A 58 -4.14 -8.61 14.95
C PRO A 58 -4.60 -7.83 13.72
N LEU A 59 -3.95 -8.05 12.56
CA LEU A 59 -4.34 -7.41 11.30
C LEU A 59 -5.76 -7.83 10.91
N ARG A 60 -6.05 -9.14 10.99
CA ARG A 60 -7.37 -9.69 10.68
C ARG A 60 -8.45 -9.05 11.56
N ILE A 61 -8.25 -9.00 12.88
CA ILE A 61 -9.19 -8.39 13.83
C ILE A 61 -9.47 -6.93 13.47
N LEU A 62 -8.43 -6.13 13.22
CA LEU A 62 -8.57 -4.71 12.91
C LEU A 62 -9.29 -4.47 11.57
N LEU A 63 -9.08 -5.33 10.57
CA LEU A 63 -9.77 -5.24 9.28
C LEU A 63 -11.29 -5.48 9.44
N PHE A 64 -11.73 -6.33 10.37
CA PHE A 64 -13.15 -6.59 10.62
C PHE A 64 -13.79 -5.66 11.68
N ASP A 65 -12.99 -4.92 12.45
CA ASP A 65 -13.49 -4.00 13.47
C ASP A 65 -14.02 -2.69 12.86
N SER A 66 -15.33 -2.48 12.93
CA SER A 66 -16.01 -1.30 12.38
C SER A 66 -15.65 0.02 13.08
N SER A 67 -15.04 -0.04 14.27
CA SER A 67 -14.55 1.14 15.01
C SER A 67 -13.17 1.62 14.53
N VAL A 68 -12.46 0.80 13.74
CA VAL A 68 -11.13 1.11 13.22
C VAL A 68 -11.24 1.86 11.89
N LEU A 69 -10.56 3.01 11.82
CA LEU A 69 -10.33 3.76 10.58
C LEU A 69 -9.28 3.05 9.75
N LEU A 70 -9.54 2.86 8.47
CA LEU A 70 -8.57 2.33 7.50
C LEU A 70 -7.99 3.50 6.70
N ARG A 71 -6.67 3.53 6.53
CA ARG A 71 -5.99 4.59 5.80
C ARG A 71 -4.95 4.03 4.85
N ALA A 72 -4.86 4.63 3.67
CA ALA A 72 -3.84 4.33 2.68
C ALA A 72 -3.63 5.53 1.74
N PHE A 73 -2.50 5.56 1.03
CA PHE A 73 -2.28 6.50 -0.05
C PHE A 73 -2.84 5.90 -1.34
N ASN A 74 -3.83 6.55 -1.95
CA ASN A 74 -4.64 5.96 -3.05
C ASN A 74 -5.56 4.79 -2.61
N ALA A 75 -6.23 4.98 -1.47
CA ALA A 75 -7.13 4.02 -0.80
C ALA A 75 -8.04 3.13 -1.69
N PRO A 76 -8.60 3.60 -2.83
CA PRO A 76 -9.38 2.71 -3.69
C PRO A 76 -8.62 1.45 -4.13
N PHE A 77 -7.31 1.51 -4.32
CA PHE A 77 -6.51 0.34 -4.69
C PHE A 77 -6.50 -0.72 -3.58
N GLU A 78 -6.28 -0.29 -2.35
CA GLU A 78 -6.22 -1.17 -1.18
C GLU A 78 -7.60 -1.74 -0.82
N GLN A 79 -8.67 -0.94 -0.98
CA GLN A 79 -10.06 -1.38 -0.85
C GLN A 79 -10.38 -2.53 -1.80
N GLU A 80 -10.09 -2.35 -3.08
CA GLU A 80 -10.38 -3.36 -4.10
C GLU A 80 -9.50 -4.60 -3.96
N THR A 81 -8.25 -4.42 -3.49
CA THR A 81 -7.36 -5.53 -3.12
C THR A 81 -7.94 -6.36 -1.97
N LEU A 82 -8.45 -5.72 -0.91
CA LEU A 82 -9.11 -6.42 0.19
C LEU A 82 -10.39 -7.13 -0.28
N ARG A 83 -11.27 -6.43 -0.99
CA ARG A 83 -12.57 -6.93 -1.42
C ARG A 83 -12.47 -8.09 -2.42
N HIS A 84 -11.61 -7.97 -3.43
CA HIS A 84 -11.52 -8.95 -4.51
C HIS A 84 -10.34 -9.90 -4.37
N GLY A 85 -9.19 -9.40 -3.96
CA GLY A 85 -7.99 -10.20 -3.74
C GLY A 85 -8.09 -11.09 -2.51
N LEU A 86 -8.56 -10.56 -1.39
CA LEU A 86 -8.60 -11.26 -0.10
C LEU A 86 -10.01 -11.66 0.35
N ARG A 87 -11.06 -11.24 -0.37
CA ARG A 87 -12.47 -11.49 0.00
C ARG A 87 -12.83 -10.94 1.38
N ILE A 88 -12.20 -9.83 1.76
CA ILE A 88 -12.47 -9.10 2.99
C ILE A 88 -13.21 -7.83 2.59
N ASP A 89 -14.49 -7.76 2.96
CA ASP A 89 -15.28 -6.56 2.72
C ASP A 89 -15.12 -5.58 3.88
N THR A 90 -14.82 -4.34 3.55
CA THR A 90 -14.67 -3.25 4.51
C THR A 90 -15.64 -2.15 4.12
N VAL A 91 -16.40 -1.63 5.09
CA VAL A 91 -17.34 -0.54 4.83
C VAL A 91 -16.57 0.71 4.37
N ASP A 92 -16.93 1.27 3.22
CA ASP A 92 -16.24 2.41 2.59
C ASP A 92 -16.12 3.63 3.52
N THR A 93 -17.08 3.84 4.43
CA THR A 93 -17.06 4.96 5.39
C THR A 93 -15.90 4.91 6.40
N ARG A 94 -15.29 3.73 6.58
CA ARG A 94 -14.10 3.54 7.43
C ARG A 94 -12.82 4.06 6.80
N TRP A 95 -12.81 4.34 5.49
CA TRP A 95 -11.58 4.68 4.79
C TRP A 95 -11.26 6.18 4.79
N ARG A 96 -9.97 6.48 4.87
CA ARG A 96 -9.39 7.78 4.52
C ARG A 96 -8.30 7.58 3.48
N CYS A 97 -8.27 8.49 2.51
CA CYS A 97 -7.28 8.48 1.45
C CYS A 97 -6.35 9.67 1.62
N THR A 98 -5.10 9.41 1.97
CA THR A 98 -4.09 10.45 2.21
C THR A 98 -3.76 11.21 0.93
N MET A 99 -3.89 10.57 -0.25
CA MET A 99 -3.76 11.25 -1.54
C MET A 99 -4.87 12.30 -1.74
N VAL A 100 -6.11 11.99 -1.37
CA VAL A 100 -7.24 12.93 -1.48
C VAL A 100 -7.06 14.10 -0.51
N GLU A 101 -6.63 13.83 0.72
CA GLU A 101 -6.31 14.86 1.71
C GLU A 101 -5.16 15.76 1.20
N ALA A 102 -4.12 15.18 0.59
CA ALA A 102 -3.03 15.94 -0.01
C ALA A 102 -3.52 16.84 -1.15
N TYR A 103 -4.38 16.34 -2.03
CA TYR A 103 -4.93 17.12 -3.15
C TYR A 103 -5.85 18.23 -2.66
N ALA A 104 -6.64 17.97 -1.61
CA ALA A 104 -7.43 19.01 -0.95
C ALA A 104 -6.54 20.13 -0.36
N ALA A 105 -5.31 19.80 0.05
CA ALA A 105 -4.30 20.74 0.51
C ALA A 105 -3.43 21.33 -0.61
N SER A 106 -3.86 21.20 -1.88
CA SER A 106 -3.16 21.72 -3.08
C SER A 106 -1.81 21.06 -3.40
N PHE A 107 -1.53 19.88 -2.84
CA PHE A 107 -0.42 19.04 -3.31
C PHE A 107 -0.85 18.24 -4.54
N THR A 108 0.12 17.76 -5.32
CA THR A 108 -0.15 16.97 -6.54
C THR A 108 0.83 15.81 -6.69
N GLY A 109 0.46 14.78 -7.45
CA GLY A 109 1.33 13.62 -7.74
C GLY A 109 1.12 12.43 -6.81
N GLY A 110 2.06 11.49 -6.82
CA GLY A 110 2.04 10.28 -6.01
C GLY A 110 2.69 10.49 -4.64
N LEU A 111 2.87 9.39 -3.90
CA LEU A 111 3.41 9.40 -2.54
C LEU A 111 4.79 10.07 -2.45
N GLU A 112 5.64 9.82 -3.45
CA GLU A 112 6.98 10.41 -3.53
C GLU A 112 6.92 11.92 -3.76
N GLU A 113 6.14 12.37 -4.75
CA GLU A 113 6.02 13.79 -5.10
C GLU A 113 5.37 14.58 -3.96
N VAL A 114 4.29 14.06 -3.36
CA VAL A 114 3.63 14.69 -2.21
C VAL A 114 4.58 14.74 -1.02
N GLY A 115 5.31 13.64 -0.75
CA GLY A 115 6.30 13.60 0.32
C GLY A 115 7.42 14.63 0.16
N ALA A 116 7.88 14.86 -1.07
CA ALA A 116 8.86 15.90 -1.37
C ALA A 116 8.28 17.31 -1.15
N GLN A 117 7.08 17.58 -1.65
CA GLN A 117 6.41 18.89 -1.55
C GLN A 117 6.11 19.28 -0.10
N ILE A 118 5.64 18.34 0.73
CA ILE A 118 5.32 18.57 2.14
C ILE A 118 6.58 18.58 3.05
N GLY A 119 7.75 18.36 2.45
CA GLY A 119 9.04 18.45 3.13
C GLY A 119 9.34 17.30 4.08
N LEU A 120 9.03 16.05 3.69
CA LEU A 120 9.41 14.88 4.48
C LEU A 120 10.93 14.85 4.73
N PRO A 121 11.38 14.50 5.94
CA PRO A 121 12.80 14.27 6.21
C PRO A 121 13.27 13.02 5.45
N GLN A 122 14.58 12.93 5.17
CA GLN A 122 15.13 11.92 4.26
C GLN A 122 14.84 10.48 4.70
N ASP A 123 14.85 10.21 6.02
CA ASP A 123 14.55 8.92 6.62
C ASP A 123 13.07 8.51 6.55
N LYS A 124 12.18 9.44 6.20
CA LYS A 124 10.74 9.21 6.02
C LYS A 124 10.31 9.24 4.56
N ARG A 125 11.24 9.45 3.62
CA ARG A 125 10.94 9.42 2.19
C ARG A 125 10.93 7.99 1.67
N LYS A 126 10.21 7.80 0.57
CA LYS A 126 10.21 6.58 -0.22
C LYS A 126 11.62 6.23 -0.70
N ILE A 127 11.90 4.94 -0.84
CA ILE A 127 13.20 4.46 -1.34
C ILE A 127 13.22 4.60 -2.87
N ALA A 128 14.25 5.25 -3.42
CA ALA A 128 14.37 5.52 -4.86
C ALA A 128 14.37 4.25 -5.74
N GLU A 129 14.80 3.10 -5.21
CA GLU A 129 14.78 1.82 -5.92
C GLU A 129 13.36 1.22 -6.07
N GLY A 130 12.36 1.80 -5.41
CA GLY A 130 10.99 1.27 -5.34
C GLY A 130 10.35 0.94 -6.68
N ARG A 131 10.46 1.87 -7.64
CA ARG A 131 9.94 1.66 -9.00
C ARG A 131 10.55 0.42 -9.65
N ARG A 132 11.86 0.20 -9.48
CA ARG A 132 12.56 -0.97 -10.02
C ARG A 132 12.06 -2.27 -9.38
N LEU A 133 11.80 -2.24 -8.07
CA LEU A 133 11.32 -3.40 -7.31
C LEU A 133 9.87 -3.76 -7.67
N ILE A 134 8.97 -2.78 -7.76
CA ILE A 134 7.60 -2.99 -8.26
C ILE A 134 7.64 -3.60 -9.66
N HIS A 135 8.39 -3.02 -10.60
CA HIS A 135 8.48 -3.55 -11.95
C HIS A 135 9.02 -4.99 -12.00
N ARG A 136 9.85 -5.36 -11.03
CA ARG A 136 10.44 -6.71 -10.95
C ARG A 136 9.45 -7.72 -10.38
N PHE A 137 8.77 -7.41 -9.29
CA PHE A 137 7.96 -8.40 -8.56
C PHE A 137 6.46 -8.34 -8.87
N CYS A 138 5.93 -7.18 -9.26
CA CYS A 138 4.49 -6.98 -9.49
C CYS A 138 4.04 -7.27 -10.93
N LYS A 139 4.98 -7.59 -11.83
CA LYS A 139 4.72 -7.81 -13.26
C LYS A 139 5.37 -9.10 -13.75
N PRO A 140 4.92 -9.67 -14.88
CA PRO A 140 5.60 -10.79 -15.51
C PRO A 140 7.06 -10.46 -15.79
N ALA A 141 7.91 -11.47 -15.73
CA ALA A 141 9.27 -11.32 -16.20
C ALA A 141 9.28 -11.02 -17.70
N PRO A 142 10.33 -10.31 -18.20
CA PRO A 142 10.51 -10.10 -19.63
C PRO A 142 10.46 -11.42 -20.43
N ARG A 143 10.00 -11.37 -21.68
CA ARG A 143 9.80 -12.56 -22.53
C ARG A 143 11.06 -13.42 -22.72
N ASN A 144 12.24 -12.84 -22.60
CA ASN A 144 13.53 -13.53 -22.70
C ASN A 144 14.00 -14.17 -21.38
N HIS A 145 13.24 -14.01 -20.30
CA HIS A 145 13.53 -14.63 -19.02
C HIS A 145 13.02 -16.08 -18.99
N LYS A 146 13.79 -16.98 -18.35
CA LYS A 146 13.46 -18.43 -18.31
C LYS A 146 12.22 -18.75 -17.47
N ALA A 147 11.99 -17.98 -16.41
CA ALA A 147 10.82 -18.10 -15.54
C ALA A 147 9.78 -17.03 -15.88
N ARG A 148 8.49 -17.35 -15.65
CA ARG A 148 7.36 -16.44 -15.88
C ARG A 148 7.41 -15.15 -15.06
N ARG A 149 7.95 -15.20 -13.83
CA ARG A 149 8.06 -14.05 -12.93
C ARG A 149 9.25 -14.20 -11.99
N TYR A 150 9.63 -13.10 -11.36
CA TYR A 150 10.58 -13.05 -10.26
C TYR A 150 9.85 -13.36 -8.94
N THR A 151 10.51 -14.04 -8.01
CA THR A 151 9.94 -14.47 -6.72
C THR A 151 10.94 -14.28 -5.58
N HIS A 152 10.46 -14.38 -4.34
CA HIS A 152 11.31 -14.37 -3.14
C HIS A 152 12.38 -15.48 -3.16
N GLU A 153 12.07 -16.65 -3.73
CA GLU A 153 13.02 -17.77 -3.84
C GLU A 153 14.11 -17.52 -4.88
N THR A 154 13.75 -16.91 -6.01
CA THR A 154 14.68 -16.71 -7.13
C THR A 154 15.54 -15.46 -6.95
N HIS A 155 15.03 -14.44 -6.25
CA HIS A 155 15.69 -13.13 -6.07
C HIS A 155 15.59 -12.65 -4.61
N PRO A 156 16.14 -13.40 -3.64
CA PRO A 156 15.93 -13.17 -2.22
C PRO A 156 16.46 -11.82 -1.71
N GLU A 157 17.60 -11.36 -2.23
CA GLU A 157 18.18 -10.07 -1.82
C GLU A 157 17.32 -8.87 -2.26
N GLU A 158 16.81 -8.93 -3.49
CA GLU A 158 15.93 -7.89 -4.03
C GLU A 158 14.55 -7.97 -3.38
N TRP A 159 14.08 -9.17 -3.05
CA TRP A 159 12.86 -9.36 -2.27
C TRP A 159 12.99 -8.75 -0.88
N ALA A 160 14.11 -8.93 -0.19
CA ALA A 160 14.36 -8.29 1.11
C ALA A 160 14.28 -6.76 1.02
N ARG A 161 14.80 -6.16 -0.05
CA ARG A 161 14.65 -4.71 -0.31
C ARG A 161 13.20 -4.33 -0.63
N PHE A 162 12.46 -5.19 -1.33
CA PHE A 162 11.05 -4.97 -1.64
C PHE A 162 10.17 -4.99 -0.39
N ARG A 163 10.46 -5.89 0.55
CA ARG A 163 9.86 -5.92 1.89
C ARG A 163 10.10 -4.61 2.65
N GLU A 164 11.33 -4.11 2.64
CA GLU A 164 11.65 -2.84 3.31
C GLU A 164 11.00 -1.64 2.63
N TYR A 165 10.96 -1.65 1.30
CA TYR A 165 10.27 -0.64 0.51
C TYR A 165 8.78 -0.54 0.87
N CYS A 166 8.05 -1.66 0.91
CA CYS A 166 6.63 -1.68 1.29
C CYS A 166 6.41 -1.14 2.72
N ARG A 167 7.33 -1.44 3.66
CA ARG A 167 7.28 -0.86 5.01
C ARG A 167 7.46 0.66 4.99
N GLN A 168 8.42 1.13 4.20
CA GLN A 168 8.75 2.54 4.11
C GLN A 168 7.62 3.37 3.49
N ASP A 169 6.82 2.80 2.58
CA ASP A 169 5.65 3.48 2.00
C ASP A 169 4.59 3.78 3.08
N VAL A 170 4.34 2.85 4.01
CA VAL A 170 3.47 3.11 5.19
C VAL A 170 4.06 4.17 6.12
N VAL A 171 5.39 4.20 6.30
CA VAL A 171 6.06 5.25 7.09
C VAL A 171 5.87 6.63 6.45
N ALA A 172 6.08 6.72 5.14
CA ALA A 172 5.95 7.96 4.37
C ALA A 172 4.50 8.46 4.36
N GLU A 173 3.54 7.57 4.11
CA GLU A 173 2.11 7.87 4.10
C GLU A 173 1.66 8.43 5.45
N ARG A 174 2.01 7.77 6.56
CA ARG A 174 1.64 8.21 7.91
C ARG A 174 2.23 9.57 8.28
N GLU A 175 3.47 9.83 7.84
CA GLU A 175 4.11 11.12 8.06
C GLU A 175 3.42 12.24 7.25
N ILE A 176 3.05 11.96 6.01
CA ILE A 176 2.24 12.88 5.19
C ILE A 176 0.91 13.17 5.87
N ALA A 177 0.18 12.12 6.30
CA ALA A 177 -1.10 12.27 6.96
C ALA A 177 -1.00 13.12 8.24
N ARG A 178 0.04 12.94 9.05
CA ARG A 178 0.28 13.75 10.25
C ARG A 178 0.51 15.22 9.93
N ARG A 179 1.27 15.53 8.88
CA ARG A 179 1.53 16.91 8.45
C ARG A 179 0.30 17.56 7.83
N LEU A 180 -0.46 16.81 7.04
CA LEU A 180 -1.72 17.28 6.47
C LEU A 180 -2.73 17.63 7.56
N ALA A 181 -2.80 16.86 8.65
CA ALA A 181 -3.67 17.17 9.79
C ALA A 181 -3.35 18.51 10.47
N VAL A 182 -2.12 19.01 10.35
CA VAL A 182 -1.71 20.34 10.85
C VAL A 182 -2.07 21.45 9.85
N ILE A 183 -1.92 21.19 8.55
CA ILE A 183 -2.20 22.15 7.46
C ILE A 183 -3.71 22.36 7.29
N GLN A 184 -4.47 21.27 7.39
CA GLN A 184 -5.91 21.22 7.31
C GLN A 184 -6.44 20.62 8.61
N PRO A 185 -6.49 21.40 9.70
CA PRO A 185 -7.21 20.96 10.88
C PRO A 185 -8.64 20.67 10.44
N MET A 186 -9.06 19.40 10.52
CA MET A 186 -10.42 19.01 10.17
C MET A 186 -11.37 19.88 10.98
N GLU A 187 -12.09 20.80 10.34
CA GLU A 187 -13.27 21.37 10.98
C GLU A 187 -14.24 20.20 11.22
N PRO A 188 -14.84 20.10 12.42
CA PRO A 188 -15.87 19.11 12.64
C PRO A 188 -16.95 19.32 11.60
N ARG A 189 -17.15 18.33 10.72
CA ARG A 189 -18.29 18.35 9.81
C ARG A 189 -19.55 18.33 10.69
N ALA A 190 -20.30 19.42 10.64
CA ALA A 190 -21.58 19.59 11.32
C ALA A 190 -22.60 18.54 10.84
#